data_AF-X6P467-F1
#
_entry.id   AF-X6P467-F1
#
_cell.length_a   1.000
_cell.length_b   1.000
_cell.length_c   1.000
_cell.angle_alpha   90.00
_cell.angle_beta   90.00
_cell.angle_gamma   90.00
#
_symmetry.space_group_name_H-M   'P 1'
#
loop_
_entity.id
_entity.type
_entity.pdbx_description
1 polymer ?
#
loop_
_entity_poly.entity_id
_entity_poly.type
_entity_poly.pdbx_seq_one_letter_code
_entity_poly.pdbx_strand_id
1 'polypeptide(L)'
;MLLWFILSPPIYLLSLCEGYLLLILEQVFFWLPVIRTGEVLRGKKAQLYENYISFWFLFGLLISIEFITCKLLFSIPFYSVLRLILVIWAQLDNCSKSVACVHFLTPLLEQNGRLIDTAFETVDRTIKNAVNTVATTAKGITEKLLLQRREKLHKITAGADASKEKDKFQ
;
A
#
# COMPACT_ATOMS: atom_id res chain seq x y z
N MET A 1 0.78 -45.22 27.99
CA MET A 1 0.53 -45.24 26.52
C MET A 1 -0.83 -44.65 26.14
N LEU A 2 -1.96 -45.06 26.74
CA LEU A 2 -3.30 -44.52 26.40
C LEU A 2 -3.47 -43.00 26.61
N LEU A 3 -2.79 -42.44 27.61
CA LEU A 3 -2.86 -41.00 27.94
C LEU A 3 -2.27 -40.12 26.82
N TRP A 4 -1.23 -40.59 26.11
CA TRP A 4 -0.66 -39.91 24.94
C TRP A 4 -1.60 -39.92 23.73
N PHE A 5 -2.42 -40.97 23.58
CA PHE A 5 -3.37 -41.08 22.48
C PHE A 5 -4.58 -40.14 22.65
N ILE A 6 -4.96 -39.86 23.89
CA ILE A 6 -6.07 -38.95 24.23
C ILE A 6 -5.61 -37.49 24.21
N LEU A 7 -4.38 -37.19 24.65
CA LEU A 7 -3.85 -35.82 24.68
C LEU A 7 -3.34 -35.33 23.31
N SER A 8 -2.98 -36.24 22.41
CA SER A 8 -2.41 -35.90 21.10
C SER A 8 -3.37 -35.08 20.20
N PRO A 9 -4.64 -35.50 19.96
CA PRO A 9 -5.56 -34.77 19.08
C PRO A 9 -5.81 -33.30 19.46
N PRO A 10 -6.07 -32.93 20.74
CA PRO A 10 -6.28 -31.53 21.10
C PRO A 10 -5.01 -30.67 20.96
N ILE A 11 -3.81 -31.25 21.14
CA ILE A 11 -2.55 -30.52 20.93
C ILE A 11 -2.34 -30.21 19.44
N TYR A 12 -2.65 -31.16 18.55
CA TYR A 12 -2.61 -30.92 17.10
C TYR A 12 -3.67 -29.92 16.63
N LEU A 13 -4.87 -29.95 17.21
CA LEU A 13 -5.90 -28.94 16.92
C LEU A 13 -5.49 -27.54 17.40
N LEU A 14 -4.83 -27.45 18.56
CA LEU A 14 -4.31 -26.18 19.08
C LEU A 14 -3.22 -25.62 18.16
N SER A 15 -2.28 -26.45 17.70
CA SER A 15 -1.19 -26.01 16.82
C SER A 15 -1.69 -25.63 15.41
N LEU A 16 -2.69 -26.35 14.89
CA LEU A 16 -3.38 -25.97 13.65
C LEU A 16 -4.06 -24.60 13.82
N CYS A 17 -4.78 -24.40 14.93
CA CYS A 17 -5.48 -23.15 15.21
C CYS A 17 -4.50 -21.96 15.28
N GLU A 18 -3.35 -22.14 15.93
CA GLU A 18 -2.28 -21.14 16.03
C GLU A 18 -1.73 -20.75 14.64
N GLY A 19 -1.48 -21.75 13.77
CA GLY A 19 -1.01 -21.50 12.41
C GLY A 19 -2.03 -20.73 11.54
N TYR A 20 -3.32 -21.08 11.63
CA TYR A 20 -4.37 -20.36 10.90
C TYR A 20 -4.56 -18.93 11.40
N LEU A 21 -4.47 -18.70 12.72
CA LEU A 21 -4.58 -17.36 13.30
C LEU A 21 -3.46 -16.43 12.78
N LEU A 22 -2.22 -16.93 12.76
CA LEU A 22 -1.07 -16.19 12.24
C LEU A 22 -1.24 -15.83 10.77
N LEU A 23 -1.76 -16.77 9.96
CA LEU A 23 -1.99 -16.56 8.53
C LEU A 23 -3.06 -15.48 8.29
N ILE A 24 -4.13 -15.49 9.08
CA ILE A 24 -5.19 -14.46 9.02
C ILE A 24 -4.64 -13.09 9.45
N LEU A 25 -3.88 -13.04 10.55
CA LEU A 25 -3.27 -11.81 11.04
C LEU A 25 -2.33 -11.21 9.98
N GLU A 26 -1.50 -12.02 9.36
CA GLU A 26 -0.59 -11.56 8.31
C GLU A 26 -1.34 -10.92 7.15
N GLN A 27 -2.43 -11.55 6.68
CA GLN A 27 -3.27 -10.98 5.63
C GLN A 27 -3.89 -9.65 6.06
N VAL A 28 -4.45 -9.56 7.27
CA VAL A 28 -5.07 -8.32 7.76
C VAL A 28 -4.04 -7.19 7.85
N PHE A 29 -2.88 -7.44 8.44
CA PHE A 29 -1.80 -6.47 8.53
C PHE A 29 -1.16 -6.16 7.19
N PHE A 30 -1.28 -7.03 6.19
CA PHE A 30 -0.85 -6.74 4.82
C PHE A 30 -1.84 -5.81 4.10
N TRP A 31 -3.15 -6.02 4.24
CA TRP A 31 -4.18 -5.22 3.55
C TRP A 31 -4.36 -3.82 4.15
N LEU A 32 -4.18 -3.65 5.47
CA LEU A 32 -4.29 -2.36 6.15
C LEU A 32 -3.43 -1.23 5.54
N PRO A 33 -2.11 -1.39 5.35
CA PRO A 33 -1.28 -0.37 4.74
C PRO A 33 -1.62 -0.15 3.28
N VAL A 34 -2.09 -1.16 2.53
CA VAL A 34 -2.53 -1.02 1.14
C VAL A 34 -3.70 -0.05 1.02
N ILE A 35 -4.72 -0.21 1.86
CA ILE A 35 -5.90 0.67 1.86
C ILE A 35 -5.49 2.10 2.24
N ARG A 36 -4.68 2.26 3.29
CA ARG A 36 -4.19 3.59 3.73
C ARG A 36 -3.27 4.25 2.70
N THR A 37 -2.43 3.48 2.02
CA THR A 37 -1.61 3.95 0.89
C THR A 37 -2.52 4.46 -0.23
N GLY A 38 -3.62 3.76 -0.54
CA GLY A 38 -4.62 4.22 -1.49
C GLY A 38 -5.29 5.55 -1.11
N GLU A 39 -5.54 5.80 0.17
CA GLU A 39 -6.05 7.10 0.64
C GLU A 39 -5.03 8.23 0.51
N VAL A 40 -3.75 7.92 0.76
CA VAL A 40 -2.64 8.85 0.62
C VAL A 40 -2.42 9.21 -0.85
N LEU A 41 -2.44 8.23 -1.77
CA LEU A 41 -2.33 8.46 -3.22
C LEU A 41 -3.50 9.28 -3.79
N ARG A 42 -4.69 9.18 -3.18
CA ARG A 42 -5.85 10.03 -3.53
C ARG A 42 -5.73 11.46 -3.00
N GLY A 43 -4.60 11.83 -2.39
CA GLY A 43 -4.30 13.18 -1.94
C GLY A 43 -4.90 13.56 -0.59
N LYS A 44 -5.57 12.64 0.12
CA LYS A 44 -6.19 12.96 1.43
C LYS A 44 -5.15 13.22 2.54
N LYS A 45 -3.96 12.64 2.44
CA LYS A 45 -2.88 12.71 3.44
C LYS A 45 -1.49 12.71 2.80
N ALA A 46 -1.22 13.64 1.88
CA ALA A 46 0.03 13.71 1.12
C ALA A 46 1.30 13.74 1.99
N GLN A 47 1.23 14.30 3.19
CA GLN A 47 2.35 14.36 4.15
C GLN A 47 2.82 12.97 4.64
N LEU A 48 1.98 11.95 4.53
CA LEU A 48 2.33 10.58 4.95
C LEU A 48 2.89 9.73 3.80
N TYR A 49 2.96 10.28 2.58
CA TYR A 49 3.40 9.54 1.40
C TYR A 49 4.78 8.91 1.57
N GLU A 50 5.73 9.69 2.09
CA GLU A 50 7.08 9.25 2.37
C GLU A 50 7.09 8.07 3.36
N ASN A 51 6.33 8.17 4.45
CA ASN A 51 6.22 7.12 5.46
C ASN A 51 5.74 5.78 4.86
N TYR A 52 4.70 5.81 4.03
CA TYR A 52 4.17 4.59 3.42
C TYR A 52 5.12 4.02 2.35
N ILE A 53 5.82 4.86 1.59
CA ILE A 53 6.85 4.39 0.64
C ILE A 53 8.04 3.77 1.37
N SER A 54 8.53 4.38 2.45
CA SER A 54 9.59 3.82 3.29
C SER A 54 9.18 2.48 3.90
N PHE A 55 7.91 2.33 4.30
CA PHE A 55 7.35 1.05 4.75
C PHE A 55 7.41 0.00 3.64
N TRP A 56 6.93 0.30 2.43
CA TRP A 56 6.96 -0.64 1.30
C TRP A 56 8.40 -1.00 0.88
N PHE A 57 9.33 -0.05 0.97
CA PHE A 57 10.75 -0.31 0.73
C PHE A 57 11.34 -1.30 1.75
N LEU A 58 11.11 -1.06 3.06
CA LEU A 58 11.53 -1.97 4.13
C LEU A 58 10.90 -3.36 3.97
N PHE A 59 9.62 -3.40 3.61
CA PHE A 59 8.89 -4.64 3.38
C PHE A 59 9.48 -5.41 2.18
N GLY A 60 9.80 -4.73 1.09
CA GLY A 60 10.47 -5.32 -0.07
C GLY A 60 11.87 -5.83 0.25
N LEU A 61 12.62 -5.11 1.10
CA LEU A 61 13.93 -5.55 1.58
C LEU A 61 13.81 -6.83 2.42
N LEU A 62 12.83 -6.88 3.32
CA LEU A 62 12.55 -8.04 4.16
C LEU A 62 12.20 -9.27 3.33
N ILE A 63 11.35 -9.11 2.31
CA ILE A 63 11.02 -10.18 1.35
C ILE A 63 12.26 -10.61 0.56
N SER A 64 13.10 -9.67 0.13
CA SER A 64 14.31 -10.00 -0.62
C SER A 64 15.28 -10.83 0.21
N ILE A 65 15.47 -10.47 1.49
CA ILE A 65 16.27 -11.25 2.44
C ILE A 65 15.64 -12.63 2.63
N GLU A 66 14.31 -12.70 2.79
CA GLU A 66 13.59 -13.97 2.95
C GLU A 66 13.77 -14.87 1.71
N PHE A 67 13.69 -14.31 0.51
CA PHE A 67 13.88 -15.01 -0.75
C PHE A 67 15.31 -15.54 -0.91
N ILE A 68 16.32 -14.74 -0.58
CA ILE A 68 17.73 -15.17 -0.60
C ILE A 68 17.97 -16.27 0.43
N THR A 69 17.32 -16.15 1.60
CA THR A 69 17.52 -17.09 2.69
C THR A 69 16.71 -18.38 2.53
N CYS A 70 15.76 -18.42 1.56
CA CYS A 70 14.98 -19.49 0.88
C CYS A 70 14.61 -20.78 1.63
N LYS A 71 15.47 -21.30 2.50
CA LYS A 71 15.29 -22.54 3.28
C LYS A 71 15.71 -22.46 4.76
N LEU A 72 16.60 -21.54 5.14
CA LEU A 72 17.18 -21.54 6.49
C LEU A 72 16.23 -20.89 7.52
N LEU A 73 15.46 -19.89 7.09
CA LEU A 73 14.49 -19.17 7.92
C LEU A 73 13.12 -19.86 8.01
N PHE A 74 12.70 -20.56 6.95
CA PHE A 74 11.43 -21.30 6.94
C PHE A 74 11.41 -22.48 7.93
N SER A 75 12.59 -23.01 8.28
CA SER A 75 12.69 -24.07 9.28
C SER A 75 12.51 -23.57 10.73
N ILE A 76 12.53 -22.26 10.96
CA ILE A 76 12.43 -21.67 12.29
C ILE A 76 11.01 -21.10 12.46
N PRO A 77 10.11 -21.75 13.21
CA PRO A 77 8.73 -21.29 13.40
C PRO A 77 8.66 -19.89 14.06
N PHE A 78 9.71 -19.50 14.77
CA PHE A 78 9.85 -18.18 15.38
C PHE A 78 10.05 -17.05 14.36
N TYR A 79 10.55 -17.35 13.16
CA TYR A 79 10.82 -16.35 12.14
C TYR A 79 9.52 -15.69 11.62
N SER A 80 8.46 -16.47 11.41
CA SER A 80 7.16 -15.95 10.98
C SER A 80 6.57 -14.97 11.99
N VAL A 81 6.75 -15.24 13.29
CA VAL A 81 6.31 -14.35 14.36
C VAL A 81 7.17 -13.07 14.40
N LEU A 82 8.49 -13.19 14.30
CA LEU A 82 9.40 -12.04 14.20
C LEU A 82 9.10 -11.16 12.99
N ARG A 83 8.82 -11.77 11.83
CA ARG A 83 8.41 -11.07 10.62
C ARG A 83 7.13 -10.27 10.85
N LEU A 84 6.11 -10.90 11.45
CA LEU A 84 4.85 -10.24 11.77
C LEU A 84 5.06 -9.07 12.74
N ILE A 85 5.87 -9.26 13.79
CA ILE A 85 6.21 -8.21 14.75
C ILE A 85 6.92 -7.05 14.06
N LEU A 86 7.87 -7.33 13.15
CA LEU A 86 8.56 -6.29 12.38
C LEU A 86 7.61 -5.50 11.47
N VAL A 87 6.67 -6.19 10.81
CA VAL A 87 5.66 -5.53 9.96
C VAL A 87 4.73 -4.66 10.81
N ILE A 88 4.24 -5.16 11.95
CA ILE A 88 3.41 -4.40 12.88
C ILE A 88 4.18 -3.20 13.44
N TRP A 89 5.44 -3.40 13.81
CA TRP A 89 6.31 -2.34 14.32
C TRP A 89 6.57 -1.26 13.27
N ALA A 90 6.79 -1.65 12.02
CA ALA A 90 6.97 -0.71 10.92
C ALA A 90 5.67 0.06 10.60
N GLN A 91 4.49 -0.49 10.92
CA GLN A 91 3.19 0.17 10.73
C GLN A 91 2.77 1.09 11.87
N LEU A 92 3.39 0.98 13.05
CA LEU A 92 3.15 1.86 14.18
C LEU A 92 3.45 3.33 13.82
N ASP A 93 2.68 4.25 14.41
CA ASP A 93 2.74 5.69 14.15
C ASP A 93 2.64 6.07 12.66
N ASN A 94 1.71 5.46 11.92
CA ASN A 94 1.50 5.71 10.48
C ASN A 94 2.80 5.58 9.66
N CYS A 95 3.56 4.52 9.91
CA CYS A 95 4.81 4.23 9.20
C CYS A 95 5.94 5.26 9.43
N SER A 96 5.89 6.03 10.51
CA SER A 96 6.98 6.95 10.87
C SER A 96 8.25 6.21 11.29
N LYS A 97 8.11 5.04 11.94
CA LYS A 97 9.24 4.20 12.37
C LYS A 97 10.02 3.61 11.18
N SER A 98 9.34 3.30 10.07
CA SER A 98 10.01 2.87 8.85
C SER A 98 10.92 3.95 8.26
N VAL A 99 10.55 5.22 8.33
CA VAL A 99 11.40 6.33 7.85
C VAL A 99 12.69 6.40 8.65
N ALA A 100 12.60 6.32 9.99
CA ALA A 100 13.77 6.31 10.86
C ALA A 100 14.68 5.09 10.59
N CYS A 101 14.10 3.93 10.29
CA CYS A 101 14.85 2.73 9.96
C CYS A 101 15.53 2.83 8.58
N VAL A 102 14.86 3.40 7.57
CA VAL A 102 15.49 3.69 6.27
C VAL A 102 16.67 4.64 6.46
N HIS A 103 16.50 5.74 7.21
CA HIS A 103 17.58 6.69 7.51
C HIS A 103 18.77 6.04 8.22
N PHE A 104 18.52 5.06 9.09
CA PHE A 104 19.58 4.29 9.75
C PHE A 104 20.29 3.31 8.81
N LEU A 105 19.57 2.77 7.82
CA LEU A 105 20.14 1.89 6.79
C LEU A 105 20.88 2.65 5.68
N THR A 106 20.52 3.91 5.43
CA THR A 106 21.16 4.80 4.44
C THR A 106 22.69 4.78 4.51
N PRO A 107 23.36 5.00 5.67
CA PRO A 107 24.82 4.99 5.74
C PRO A 107 25.45 3.62 5.42
N LEU A 108 24.75 2.51 5.69
CA LEU A 108 25.21 1.15 5.35
C LEU A 108 25.05 0.85 3.85
N LEU A 109 24.06 1.47 3.19
CA LEU A 109 23.85 1.39 1.75
C LEU A 109 24.83 2.27 0.98
N GLU A 110 25.12 3.49 1.47
CA GLU A 110 26.08 4.43 0.87
C GLU A 110 27.50 3.85 0.79
N GLN A 111 27.89 3.01 1.76
CA GLN A 111 29.19 2.34 1.75
C GLN A 111 29.38 1.36 0.57
N ASN A 112 28.27 0.91 -0.04
CA ASN A 112 28.23 0.11 -1.27
C ASN A 112 27.64 0.91 -2.47
N GLY A 113 27.56 2.24 -2.34
CA GLY A 113 26.56 3.11 -2.98
C GLY A 113 26.62 3.32 -4.49
N ARG A 114 27.76 3.16 -5.18
CA ARG A 114 27.84 3.50 -6.62
C ARG A 114 26.92 2.67 -7.53
N LEU A 115 26.55 1.46 -7.11
CA LEU A 115 25.59 0.61 -7.83
C LEU A 115 24.13 0.88 -7.42
N ILE A 116 23.92 1.42 -6.22
CA ILE A 116 22.62 1.66 -5.62
C ILE A 116 22.10 3.05 -5.97
N ASP A 117 22.97 4.05 -6.12
CA ASP A 117 22.59 5.42 -6.49
C ASP A 117 21.86 5.48 -7.83
N THR A 118 22.33 4.71 -8.82
CA THR A 118 21.64 4.59 -10.12
C THR A 118 20.25 3.97 -9.97
N ALA A 119 20.07 3.02 -9.04
CA ALA A 119 18.80 2.36 -8.78
C ALA A 119 17.84 3.27 -8.00
N PHE A 120 18.34 3.98 -6.98
CA PHE A 120 17.57 4.92 -6.16
C PHE A 120 17.17 6.17 -6.93
N GLU A 121 18.04 6.70 -7.80
CA GLU A 121 17.70 7.83 -8.67
C GLU A 121 16.67 7.43 -9.74
N THR A 122 16.71 6.16 -10.20
CA THR A 122 15.67 5.61 -11.07
C THR A 122 14.34 5.47 -10.33
N VAL A 123 14.36 5.03 -9.07
CA VAL A 123 13.16 4.93 -8.22
C VAL A 123 12.60 6.32 -7.90
N ASP A 124 13.42 7.30 -7.51
CA ASP A 124 12.98 8.67 -7.23
C ASP A 124 12.42 9.37 -8.49
N ARG A 125 13.04 9.15 -9.65
CA ARG A 125 12.49 9.61 -10.94
C ARG A 125 11.20 8.89 -11.31
N THR A 126 11.10 7.59 -11.08
CA THR A 126 9.88 6.82 -11.37
C THR A 126 8.74 7.23 -10.43
N ILE A 127 9.05 7.52 -9.17
CA ILE A 127 8.11 8.06 -8.18
C ILE A 127 7.64 9.45 -8.62
N LYS A 128 8.56 10.38 -8.92
CA LYS A 128 8.21 11.73 -9.40
C LYS A 128 7.39 11.68 -10.69
N ASN A 129 7.75 10.80 -11.61
CA ASN A 129 7.03 10.64 -12.88
C ASN A 129 5.66 10.00 -12.69
N ALA A 130 5.53 8.97 -11.84
CA ALA A 130 4.24 8.36 -11.52
C ALA A 130 3.31 9.37 -10.80
N VAL A 131 3.84 10.14 -9.85
CA VAL A 131 3.11 11.21 -9.16
C VAL A 131 2.65 12.28 -10.16
N ASN A 132 3.51 12.71 -11.08
CA ASN A 132 3.16 13.69 -12.11
C ASN A 132 2.17 13.12 -13.13
N THR A 133 2.26 11.85 -13.48
CA THR A 133 1.34 11.18 -14.41
C THR A 133 -0.04 11.00 -13.78
N VAL A 134 -0.10 10.66 -12.49
CA VAL A 134 -1.36 10.55 -11.74
C VAL A 134 -1.98 11.94 -11.54
N ALA A 135 -1.19 12.95 -11.20
CA ALA A 135 -1.66 14.32 -11.06
C ALA A 135 -2.19 14.91 -12.38
N THR A 136 -1.52 14.64 -13.51
CA THR A 136 -1.98 15.10 -14.84
C THR A 136 -3.19 14.32 -15.32
N THR A 137 -3.25 13.01 -15.07
CA THR A 137 -4.43 12.18 -15.40
C THR A 137 -5.65 12.59 -14.57
N ALA A 138 -5.48 12.87 -13.27
CA ALA A 138 -6.54 13.37 -12.41
C ALA A 138 -7.04 14.75 -12.86
N LYS A 139 -6.15 15.65 -13.25
CA LYS A 139 -6.51 16.96 -13.83
C LYS A 139 -7.27 16.79 -15.15
N GLY A 140 -6.80 15.95 -16.06
CA GLY A 140 -7.47 15.71 -17.35
C GLY A 140 -8.84 15.04 -17.23
N ILE A 141 -9.02 14.11 -16.28
CA ILE A 141 -10.34 13.53 -15.98
C ILE A 141 -11.28 14.60 -15.42
N THR A 142 -10.78 15.48 -14.56
CA THR A 142 -11.56 16.58 -13.97
C THR A 142 -11.99 17.59 -15.05
N GLU A 143 -11.10 17.97 -15.96
CA GLU A 143 -11.44 18.86 -17.09
C GLU A 143 -12.47 18.24 -18.03
N LYS A 144 -12.31 16.95 -18.37
CA LYS A 144 -13.28 16.24 -19.22
C LYS A 144 -14.67 16.18 -18.60
N LEU A 145 -14.77 15.96 -17.29
CA LEU A 145 -16.05 15.98 -16.58
C LEU A 145 -16.68 17.38 -16.54
N LEU A 146 -15.87 18.44 -16.39
CA LEU A 146 -16.37 19.82 -16.41
C LEU A 146 -16.91 20.21 -17.79
N LEU A 147 -16.21 19.85 -18.87
CA LEU A 147 -16.66 20.10 -20.24
C LEU A 147 -17.95 19.34 -20.56
N GLN A 148 -18.02 18.07 -20.18
CA GLN A 148 -19.22 17.25 -20.39
C GLN A 148 -20.43 17.77 -19.61
N ARG A 149 -20.20 18.33 -18.41
CA ARG A 149 -21.25 18.99 -17.61
C ARG A 149 -21.70 20.30 -18.24
N ARG A 150 -20.79 21.09 -18.83
CA ARG A 150 -21.09 22.34 -19.52
C ARG A 150 -21.92 22.13 -20.78
N GLU A 151 -21.61 21.10 -21.58
CA GLU A 151 -22.42 20.73 -22.75
C GLU A 151 -23.84 20.31 -22.36
N LYS A 152 -23.99 19.51 -21.29
CA LYS A 152 -25.32 19.12 -20.80
C LYS A 152 -26.13 20.32 -20.33
N LEU A 153 -25.50 21.30 -19.66
CA LEU A 153 -26.19 22.54 -19.29
C LEU A 153 -26.65 23.33 -20.52
N HIS A 154 -25.80 23.48 -21.55
CA HIS A 154 -26.16 24.20 -22.77
C HIS A 154 -27.36 23.58 -23.49
N LYS A 155 -27.44 22.24 -23.54
CA LYS A 155 -28.59 21.53 -24.14
C LYS A 155 -29.88 21.73 -23.34
N ILE A 156 -29.79 21.80 -22.01
CA ILE A 156 -30.95 22.05 -21.14
C ILE A 156 -31.45 23.49 -21.28
N THR A 157 -30.55 24.48 -21.31
CA THR A 157 -30.93 25.88 -21.52
C THR A 157 -31.52 26.13 -22.91
N ALA A 158 -30.91 25.57 -23.96
CA ALA A 158 -31.45 25.69 -25.32
C ALA A 158 -32.82 25.02 -25.49
N GLY A 159 -33.05 23.88 -24.82
CA GLY A 159 -34.36 23.21 -24.80
C GLY A 159 -35.42 23.98 -24.00
N ALA A 160 -35.03 24.65 -22.91
CA ALA A 160 -35.93 25.47 -22.10
C ALA A 160 -36.39 26.75 -22.83
N ASP A 161 -35.50 27.39 -23.59
CA ASP A 161 -35.83 28.57 -24.40
C ASP A 161 -36.77 28.20 -25.57
N ALA A 162 -36.52 27.06 -26.24
CA ALA A 162 -37.40 26.55 -27.29
C ALA A 162 -38.80 26.13 -26.78
N SER A 163 -38.90 25.69 -25.51
CA SER A 163 -40.18 25.38 -24.88
C SER A 163 -40.97 26.64 -24.52
N LYS A 164 -40.29 27.69 -24.03
CA LYS A 164 -40.92 28.99 -23.72
C LYS A 164 -41.41 29.73 -24.97
N GLU A 165 -40.74 29.55 -26.10
CA GLU A 165 -41.17 30.16 -27.36
C GLU A 165 -42.47 29.54 -27.89
N LYS A 166 -42.68 28.22 -27.68
CA LYS A 166 -43.92 27.54 -28.07
C LYS A 166 -45.13 27.92 -27.22
N ASP A 167 -44.97 28.12 -25.92
CA ASP A 167 -46.05 28.56 -25.03
C ASP A 167 -46.49 30.01 -25.25
N LYS A 168 -45.70 30.82 -25.97
CA LYS A 168 -46.02 32.23 -26.25
C LYS A 168 -46.88 32.42 -27.51
N PHE A 169 -47.08 31.36 -28.29
CA PHE A 169 -47.84 31.34 -29.54
C PHE A 169 -49.15 30.52 -29.46
N GLN A 170 -49.54 30.07 -28.26
CA GLN A 170 -50.89 29.62 -27.93
C GLN A 170 -51.63 30.70 -27.13
#